data_AF-A0A439PK33-F1
#
_entry.id   AF-A0A439PK33-F1
#
_cell.length_a   1.000
_cell.length_b   1.000
_cell.length_c   1.000
_cell.angle_alpha   90.00
_cell.angle_beta   90.00
_cell.angle_gamma   90.00
#
_symmetry.space_group_name_H-M   'P 1'
#
loop_
_entity.id
_entity.type
_entity.pdbx_description
1 polymer ?
#
loop_
_entity_poly.entity_id
_entity_poly.type
_entity_poly.pdbx_seq_one_letter_code
_entity_poly.pdbx_strand_id
1 'polypeptide(L)'
;VLLVLRRPRRHGLWIALVLAALFAFVGWSFLWSRYAVINWAIAYVAPAFGLQALLMAFGGAARGGLAFDRRDIAARLGLLILAAGIVVYPLLPLLFGGPWASAEVFGIAPDPTAITTLGVLLAASGGPVPLLFAIPLLWLLLSGLTLHAMGDPQAWLPLLAAATTVAALALRRIAR
;
A
#
# COMPACT_ATOMS: atom_id res chain seq x y z
N VAL A 1 3.80 10.64 5.62
CA VAL A 1 3.80 12.01 5.06
C VAL A 1 5.03 12.82 5.44
N LEU A 2 5.26 13.12 6.73
CA LEU A 2 6.35 13.98 7.18
C LEU A 2 7.76 13.52 6.75
N LEU A 3 8.05 12.21 6.80
CA LEU A 3 9.33 11.66 6.35
C LEU A 3 9.57 11.83 4.84
N VAL A 4 8.51 11.80 4.03
CA VAL A 4 8.57 12.04 2.57
C VAL A 4 8.81 13.52 2.27
N LEU A 5 8.23 14.42 3.09
CA LEU A 5 8.32 15.87 2.89
C LEU A 5 9.62 16.50 3.43
N ARG A 6 10.12 16.06 4.61
CA ARG A 6 11.29 16.67 5.26
C ARG A 6 12.64 16.23 4.69
N ARG A 7 12.67 15.15 3.91
CA ARG A 7 13.84 14.61 3.17
C ARG A 7 15.21 14.62 3.93
N PRO A 8 15.31 14.15 5.19
CA PRO A 8 16.62 14.02 5.87
C PRO A 8 17.52 12.97 5.21
N ARG A 9 18.85 13.04 5.41
CA ARG A 9 19.79 12.01 4.89
C ARG A 9 19.30 10.60 5.26
N ARG A 10 19.24 9.69 4.28
CA ARG A 10 18.71 8.30 4.40
C ARG A 10 17.20 8.16 4.67
N HIS A 11 16.37 9.18 4.43
CA HIS A 11 14.92 9.09 4.60
C HIS A 11 14.28 7.93 3.83
N GLY A 12 14.79 7.59 2.64
CA GLY A 12 14.28 6.50 1.82
C GLY A 12 14.44 5.12 2.45
N LEU A 13 15.56 4.89 3.14
CA LEU A 13 15.80 3.66 3.89
C LEU A 13 14.82 3.54 5.07
N TRP A 14 14.65 4.60 5.84
CA TRP A 14 13.71 4.59 6.98
C TRP A 14 12.27 4.33 6.54
N ILE A 15 11.83 4.97 5.45
CA ILE A 15 10.50 4.72 4.88
C ILE A 15 10.37 3.26 4.45
N ALA A 16 11.38 2.71 3.76
CA ALA A 16 11.39 1.32 3.34
C ALA A 16 11.33 0.34 4.53
N LEU A 17 12.09 0.60 5.59
CA LEU A 17 12.11 -0.24 6.79
C LEU A 17 10.80 -0.17 7.57
N VAL A 18 10.20 1.01 7.71
CA VAL A 18 8.89 1.15 8.35
C VAL A 18 7.84 0.40 7.56
N LEU A 19 7.79 0.58 6.24
CA LEU A 19 6.83 -0.15 5.40
C LEU A 19 7.09 -1.66 5.42
N ALA A 20 8.35 -2.10 5.44
CA ALA A 20 8.70 -3.50 5.57
C ALA A 20 8.17 -4.09 6.89
N ALA A 21 8.39 -3.40 8.01
CA ALA A 21 7.88 -3.83 9.31
C ALA A 21 6.35 -3.91 9.32
N LEU A 22 5.67 -2.94 8.71
CA LEU A 22 4.21 -2.95 8.59
C LEU A 22 3.70 -4.10 7.71
N PHE A 23 4.34 -4.38 6.58
CA PHE A 23 3.96 -5.51 5.72
C PHE A 23 4.16 -6.85 6.42
N ALA A 24 5.27 -7.02 7.14
CA ALA A 24 5.52 -8.22 7.93
C ALA A 24 4.49 -8.37 9.06
N PHE A 25 4.20 -7.29 9.78
CA PHE A 25 3.25 -7.28 10.89
C PHE A 25 1.82 -7.57 10.41
N VAL A 26 1.36 -6.92 9.33
CA VAL A 26 0.03 -7.14 8.74
C VAL A 26 -0.10 -8.54 8.18
N GLY A 27 0.93 -9.02 7.46
CA GLY A 27 0.95 -10.37 6.90
C GLY A 27 0.86 -11.44 7.99
N TRP A 28 1.55 -11.27 9.10
CA TRP A 28 1.50 -12.19 10.24
C TRP A 28 0.21 -12.07 11.07
N SER A 29 -0.08 -10.87 11.57
CA SER A 29 -1.14 -10.64 12.56
C SER A 29 -2.55 -10.67 11.96
N PHE A 30 -2.72 -10.16 10.74
CA PHE A 30 -4.04 -10.10 10.09
C PHE A 30 -4.21 -11.27 9.13
N LEU A 31 -3.36 -11.38 8.11
CA LEU A 31 -3.56 -12.39 7.06
C LEU A 31 -3.37 -13.80 7.61
N TRP A 32 -2.24 -14.10 8.25
CA TRP A 32 -1.96 -15.45 8.73
C TRP A 32 -2.78 -15.82 9.97
N SER A 33 -2.81 -14.94 10.98
CA SER A 33 -3.40 -15.30 12.29
C SER A 33 -4.93 -15.19 12.33
N ARG A 34 -5.54 -14.28 11.56
CA ARG A 34 -6.99 -14.02 11.61
C ARG A 34 -7.69 -14.45 10.34
N TYR A 35 -7.16 -14.06 9.18
CA TYR A 35 -7.90 -14.20 7.93
C TYR A 35 -7.72 -15.56 7.26
N ALA A 36 -6.55 -16.20 7.41
CA ALA A 36 -6.32 -17.57 6.90
C ALA A 36 -7.19 -18.62 7.60
N VAL A 37 -7.63 -18.35 8.83
CA VAL A 37 -8.59 -19.21 9.56
C VAL A 37 -9.97 -19.19 8.92
N ILE A 38 -10.38 -18.06 8.34
CA ILE A 38 -11.68 -17.85 7.71
C ILE A 38 -11.62 -18.21 6.21
N ASN A 39 -10.54 -17.82 5.55
CA ASN A 39 -10.31 -18.02 4.12
C ASN A 39 -8.95 -18.69 3.91
N TRP A 40 -8.97 -20.00 3.70
CA TRP A 40 -7.77 -20.83 3.49
C TRP A 40 -6.89 -20.32 2.34
N ALA A 41 -7.47 -19.66 1.32
CA ALA A 41 -6.71 -19.11 0.20
C ALA A 41 -5.71 -18.02 0.67
N ILE A 42 -6.00 -17.33 1.77
CA ILE A 42 -5.14 -16.30 2.34
C ILE A 42 -3.83 -16.89 2.90
N ALA A 43 -3.79 -18.18 3.24
CA ALA A 43 -2.56 -18.86 3.63
C ALA A 43 -1.48 -18.80 2.53
N TYR A 44 -1.89 -18.75 1.26
CA TYR A 44 -0.97 -18.58 0.13
C TYR A 44 -0.61 -17.12 -0.14
N VAL A 45 -1.47 -16.17 0.26
CA VAL A 45 -1.26 -14.73 0.06
C VAL A 45 -0.39 -14.12 1.16
N ALA A 46 -0.49 -14.60 2.39
CA ALA A 46 0.27 -14.08 3.53
C ALA A 46 1.81 -14.14 3.35
N PRO A 47 2.41 -15.22 2.79
CA PRO A 47 3.84 -15.23 2.45
C PRO A 47 4.23 -14.14 1.44
N ALA A 48 3.33 -13.74 0.53
CA ALA A 48 3.61 -12.66 -0.41
C ALA A 48 3.79 -11.32 0.32
N PHE A 49 3.05 -11.07 1.41
CA PHE A 49 3.29 -9.88 2.25
C PHE A 49 4.65 -9.93 2.95
N GLY A 50 5.08 -11.12 3.40
CA GLY A 50 6.44 -11.34 3.91
C GLY A 50 7.51 -11.07 2.84
N LEU A 51 7.29 -11.54 1.61
CA LEU A 51 8.17 -11.26 0.48
C LEU A 51 8.26 -9.76 0.19
N GLN A 52 7.13 -9.05 0.19
CA GLN A 52 7.10 -7.59 0.01
C GLN A 52 7.91 -6.87 1.10
N ALA A 53 7.82 -7.32 2.36
CA ALA A 53 8.62 -6.78 3.45
C ALA A 53 10.12 -6.94 3.21
N LEU A 54 10.56 -8.14 2.78
CA LEU A 54 11.95 -8.40 2.44
C LEU A 54 12.40 -7.54 1.25
N LEU A 55 11.61 -7.48 0.17
CA LEU A 55 11.90 -6.66 -1.00
C LEU A 55 12.06 -5.19 -0.63
N MET A 56 11.25 -4.68 0.30
CA MET A 56 11.40 -3.31 0.80
C MET A 56 12.65 -3.12 1.64
N ALA A 57 12.95 -4.03 2.56
CA ALA A 57 14.15 -3.94 3.40
C ALA A 57 15.43 -3.96 2.56
N PHE A 58 15.54 -4.90 1.62
CA PHE A 58 16.70 -5.02 0.74
C PHE A 58 16.73 -3.92 -0.33
N GLY A 59 15.60 -3.60 -0.95
CA GLY A 59 15.49 -2.54 -1.95
C GLY A 59 15.77 -1.15 -1.39
N GLY A 60 15.41 -0.88 -0.13
CA GLY A 60 15.74 0.35 0.57
C GLY A 60 17.23 0.48 0.93
N ALA A 61 17.91 -0.65 1.18
CA ALA A 61 19.32 -0.71 1.52
C ALA A 61 20.26 -0.79 0.30
N ALA A 62 19.76 -1.20 -0.87
CA ALA A 62 20.54 -1.34 -2.08
C ALA A 62 21.08 0.02 -2.62
N ARG A 63 22.18 -0.04 -3.39
CA ARG A 63 22.69 1.13 -4.14
C ARG A 63 21.61 1.58 -5.14
N GLY A 64 21.16 2.83 -5.04
CA GLY A 64 20.02 3.33 -5.81
C GLY A 64 18.65 2.93 -5.27
N GLY A 65 18.56 2.71 -3.94
CA GLY A 65 17.30 2.47 -3.22
C GLY A 65 16.30 3.63 -3.32
N LEU A 66 15.25 3.61 -2.50
CA LEU A 66 14.13 4.56 -2.64
C LEU A 66 14.58 6.03 -2.55
N ALA A 67 14.63 6.70 -3.69
CA ALA A 67 14.82 8.13 -3.81
C ALA A 67 13.46 8.81 -3.93
N PHE A 68 13.32 10.02 -3.40
CA PHE A 68 12.08 10.80 -3.49
C PHE A 68 12.37 12.14 -4.15
N ASP A 69 13.10 12.13 -5.26
CA ASP A 69 13.49 13.33 -6.00
C ASP A 69 12.38 13.83 -6.96
N ARG A 70 11.40 12.98 -7.27
CA ARG A 70 10.33 13.24 -8.23
C ARG A 70 9.43 14.41 -7.83
N ARG A 71 8.99 15.17 -8.84
CA ARG A 71 8.05 16.30 -8.73
C ARG A 71 6.94 16.29 -9.80
N ASP A 72 6.80 15.17 -10.51
CA ASP A 72 5.80 14.98 -11.56
C ASP A 72 4.38 14.84 -11.00
N ILE A 73 3.37 14.97 -11.88
CA ILE A 73 1.94 14.81 -11.53
C ILE A 73 1.72 13.48 -10.81
N ALA A 74 2.39 12.42 -11.26
CA ALA A 74 2.24 11.12 -10.66
C ALA A 74 2.82 11.02 -9.23
N ALA A 75 3.82 11.82 -8.85
CA ALA A 75 4.28 11.93 -7.47
C ALA A 75 3.27 12.69 -6.59
N ARG A 76 2.59 13.71 -7.14
CA ARG A 76 1.51 14.43 -6.43
C ARG A 76 0.29 13.53 -6.20
N LEU A 77 -0.10 12.77 -7.23
CA LEU A 77 -1.15 11.75 -7.11
C LEU A 77 -0.77 10.68 -6.07
N GLY A 78 0.49 10.24 -6.05
CA GLY A 78 1.00 9.33 -5.03
C GLY A 78 0.84 9.88 -3.61
N LEU A 79 1.14 11.16 -3.39
CA LEU A 79 0.96 11.80 -2.08
C LEU A 79 -0.52 11.88 -1.68
N LEU A 80 -1.41 12.10 -2.64
CA LEU A 80 -2.86 12.14 -2.40
C LEU A 80 -3.40 10.75 -2.06
N ILE A 81 -2.98 9.70 -2.79
CA ILE A 81 -3.32 8.30 -2.49
C ILE A 81 -2.80 7.89 -1.10
N LEU A 82 -1.58 8.31 -0.77
CA LEU A 82 -0.99 8.08 0.55
C LEU A 82 -1.83 8.74 1.65
N ALA A 83 -2.24 9.99 1.47
CA ALA A 83 -3.10 10.67 2.43
C ALA A 83 -4.47 10.00 2.55
N ALA A 84 -5.04 9.55 1.43
CA ALA A 84 -6.31 8.83 1.40
C ALA A 84 -6.24 7.51 2.18
N GLY A 85 -5.19 6.72 2.01
CA GLY A 85 -5.02 5.46 2.75
C GLY A 85 -4.91 5.64 4.27
N ILE A 86 -4.39 6.77 4.73
CA ILE A 86 -4.25 7.08 6.16
C ILE A 86 -5.53 7.69 6.75
N VAL A 87 -6.21 8.55 6.00
CA VAL A 87 -7.32 9.37 6.53
C VAL A 87 -8.68 8.84 6.12
N VAL A 88 -8.88 8.53 4.84
CA VAL A 88 -10.20 8.15 4.30
C VAL A 88 -10.60 6.77 4.80
N TYR A 89 -9.67 5.81 4.80
CA TYR A 89 -9.95 4.43 5.19
C TYR A 89 -10.49 4.25 6.62
N PRO A 90 -9.89 4.84 7.67
CA PRO A 90 -10.43 4.73 9.03
C PRO A 90 -11.75 5.51 9.22
N LEU A 91 -12.07 6.45 8.34
CA LEU A 91 -13.33 7.20 8.37
C LEU A 91 -14.48 6.46 7.66
N LEU A 92 -14.19 5.44 6.84
CA LEU A 92 -15.21 4.72 6.06
C LEU A 92 -16.31 4.08 6.92
N PRO A 93 -16.01 3.34 8.01
CA PRO A 93 -17.09 2.76 8.82
C PRO A 93 -18.03 3.84 9.35
N LEU A 94 -17.52 5.02 9.72
CA LEU A 94 -18.35 6.11 10.22
C LEU A 94 -19.27 6.69 9.15
N LEU A 95 -18.76 6.81 7.92
CA LEU A 95 -19.53 7.32 6.79
C LEU A 95 -20.63 6.33 6.34
N PHE A 96 -20.41 5.04 6.58
CA PHE A 96 -21.36 3.97 6.24
C PHE A 96 -22.17 3.45 7.46
N GLY A 97 -22.13 4.16 8.59
CA GLY A 97 -22.93 3.85 9.78
C GLY A 97 -22.45 2.64 10.61
N GLY A 98 -21.25 2.14 10.33
CA GLY A 98 -20.60 1.06 11.07
C GLY A 98 -19.88 1.54 12.35
N PRO A 99 -19.63 0.63 13.31
CA PRO A 99 -18.95 0.95 14.55
C PRO A 99 -17.48 1.30 14.33
N TRP A 100 -16.94 2.22 15.14
CA TRP A 100 -15.52 2.62 15.14
C TRP A 100 -14.56 1.43 15.30
N ALA A 101 -14.99 0.35 15.96
CA ALA A 101 -14.20 -0.87 16.14
C ALA A 101 -13.93 -1.63 14.83
N SER A 102 -14.73 -1.39 13.79
CA SER A 102 -14.53 -1.94 12.45
C SER A 102 -13.67 -1.04 11.56
N ALA A 103 -13.10 0.04 12.12
CA ALA A 103 -12.20 0.92 11.37
C ALA A 103 -10.89 0.22 11.03
N GLU A 104 -10.67 0.06 9.73
CA GLU A 104 -9.43 -0.43 9.20
C GLU A 104 -8.37 0.67 9.22
N VAL A 105 -7.44 0.55 10.18
CA VAL A 105 -6.36 1.52 10.37
C VAL A 105 -5.10 1.07 9.64
N PHE A 106 -4.40 2.03 9.04
CA PHE A 106 -3.07 1.84 8.46
C PHE A 106 -2.12 1.15 9.44
N GLY A 107 -1.42 0.10 8.96
CA GLY A 107 -0.49 -0.68 9.77
C GLY A 107 -1.11 -1.77 10.63
N ILE A 108 -2.44 -1.91 10.61
CA ILE A 108 -3.18 -3.01 11.23
C ILE A 108 -3.94 -3.80 10.15
N ALA A 109 -4.65 -3.08 9.29
CA ALA A 109 -5.39 -3.66 8.17
C ALA A 109 -4.56 -3.66 6.88
N PRO A 110 -4.74 -4.68 6.02
CA PRO A 110 -3.94 -4.86 4.82
C PRO A 110 -4.26 -3.85 3.72
N ASP A 111 -5.52 -3.45 3.56
CA ASP A 111 -5.96 -2.51 2.52
C ASP A 111 -5.38 -1.10 2.67
N PRO A 112 -5.54 -0.39 3.82
CA PRO A 112 -4.95 0.94 3.99
C PRO A 112 -3.42 0.89 3.92
N THR A 113 -2.81 -0.22 4.36
CA THR A 113 -1.35 -0.44 4.26
C THR A 113 -0.89 -0.55 2.81
N ALA A 114 -1.60 -1.31 1.98
CA ALA A 114 -1.32 -1.44 0.56
C ALA A 114 -1.55 -0.11 -0.19
N ILE A 115 -2.66 0.59 0.05
CA ILE A 115 -2.96 1.91 -0.58
C ILE A 115 -1.87 2.93 -0.24
N THR A 116 -1.55 3.07 1.06
CA THR A 116 -0.55 4.02 1.52
C THR A 116 0.82 3.72 0.89
N THR A 117 1.14 2.44 0.75
CA THR A 117 2.38 1.97 0.13
C THR A 117 2.45 2.30 -1.35
N LEU A 118 1.37 2.08 -2.11
CA LEU A 118 1.30 2.47 -3.52
C LEU A 118 1.51 3.98 -3.68
N GLY A 119 0.93 4.79 -2.79
CA GLY A 119 1.15 6.23 -2.76
C GLY A 119 2.62 6.61 -2.51
N VAL A 120 3.29 5.95 -1.55
CA VAL A 120 4.73 6.13 -1.30
C VAL A 120 5.56 5.74 -2.52
N LEU A 121 5.28 4.58 -3.13
CA LEU A 121 6.03 4.07 -4.28
C LEU A 121 5.85 4.95 -5.51
N LEU A 122 4.68 5.56 -5.69
CA LEU A 122 4.47 6.57 -6.73
C LEU A 122 5.33 7.81 -6.45
N ALA A 123 5.41 8.30 -5.23
CA ALA A 123 6.28 9.42 -4.90
C ALA A 123 7.79 9.08 -4.98
N ALA A 124 8.13 7.79 -5.01
CA ALA A 124 9.50 7.30 -5.06
C ALA A 124 10.03 7.07 -6.50
N SER A 125 11.34 7.03 -6.61
CA SER A 125 12.16 6.67 -7.77
C SER A 125 13.25 5.70 -7.32
N GLY A 126 13.78 4.89 -8.24
CA GLY A 126 14.84 3.92 -7.95
C GLY A 126 14.65 2.60 -8.70
N GLY A 127 15.73 1.82 -8.78
CA GLY A 127 15.74 0.52 -9.47
C GLY A 127 14.71 -0.51 -8.97
N PRO A 128 14.52 -0.71 -7.65
CA PRO A 128 13.60 -1.74 -7.15
C PRO A 128 12.13 -1.30 -7.16
N VAL A 129 11.82 -0.02 -7.38
CA VAL A 129 10.47 0.55 -7.27
C VAL A 129 9.42 -0.19 -8.10
N PRO A 130 9.64 -0.55 -9.39
CA PRO A 130 8.63 -1.25 -10.19
C PRO A 130 8.21 -2.61 -9.62
N LEU A 131 9.15 -3.35 -9.00
CA LEU A 131 8.88 -4.67 -8.44
C LEU A 131 7.99 -4.57 -7.19
N LEU A 132 8.17 -3.51 -6.40
CA LEU A 132 7.43 -3.26 -5.17
C LEU A 132 5.95 -2.91 -5.40
N PHE A 133 5.54 -2.60 -6.64
CA PHE A 133 4.14 -2.33 -6.98
C PHE A 133 3.30 -3.61 -7.10
N ALA A 134 3.90 -4.74 -7.46
CA ALA A 134 3.16 -5.94 -7.85
C ALA A 134 2.29 -6.47 -6.71
N ILE A 135 2.88 -6.69 -5.53
CA ILE A 135 2.18 -7.32 -4.40
C ILE A 135 1.06 -6.41 -3.85
N PRO A 136 1.27 -5.11 -3.59
CA PRO A 136 0.20 -4.24 -3.12
C PRO A 136 -0.92 -4.05 -4.15
N LEU A 137 -0.62 -4.01 -5.46
CA LEU A 137 -1.65 -3.94 -6.50
C LEU A 137 -2.49 -5.21 -6.55
N LEU A 138 -1.85 -6.38 -6.57
CA LEU A 138 -2.55 -7.66 -6.57
C LEU A 138 -3.44 -7.82 -5.34
N TRP A 139 -2.96 -7.37 -4.18
CA TRP A 139 -3.76 -7.37 -2.96
C TRP A 139 -5.01 -6.49 -3.08
N LEU A 140 -4.87 -5.23 -3.54
CA LEU A 140 -6.04 -4.34 -3.66
C LEU A 140 -7.05 -4.82 -4.69
N LEU A 141 -6.61 -5.48 -5.76
CA LEU A 141 -7.51 -6.13 -6.71
C LEU A 141 -8.24 -7.30 -6.05
N LEU A 142 -7.52 -8.16 -5.33
CA LEU A 142 -8.12 -9.31 -4.64
C LEU A 142 -9.12 -8.84 -3.57
N SER A 143 -8.74 -7.88 -2.73
CA SER A 143 -9.61 -7.32 -1.69
C SER A 143 -10.83 -6.65 -2.31
N GLY A 144 -10.64 -5.77 -3.29
CA GLY A 144 -11.73 -5.08 -3.98
C GLY A 144 -12.72 -6.03 -4.66
N LEU A 145 -12.24 -7.08 -5.33
CA LEU A 145 -13.09 -8.11 -5.93
C LEU A 145 -13.84 -8.94 -4.87
N THR A 146 -13.18 -9.25 -3.75
CA THR A 146 -13.81 -9.99 -2.64
C THR A 146 -14.92 -9.17 -2.01
N LEU A 147 -14.67 -7.90 -1.69
CA LEU A 147 -15.66 -6.97 -1.15
C LEU A 147 -16.82 -6.76 -2.14
N HIS A 148 -16.52 -6.65 -3.43
CA HIS A 148 -17.55 -6.52 -4.46
C HIS A 148 -18.44 -7.75 -4.54
N ALA A 149 -17.85 -8.95 -4.48
CA ALA A 149 -18.59 -10.21 -4.45
C ALA A 149 -19.45 -10.38 -3.19
N MET A 150 -19.01 -9.78 -2.06
CA MET A 150 -19.76 -9.74 -0.81
C MET A 150 -20.86 -8.67 -0.80
N GLY A 151 -20.97 -7.84 -1.83
CA GLY A 151 -21.92 -6.73 -1.90
C GLY A 151 -21.58 -5.56 -0.98
N ASP A 152 -20.33 -5.48 -0.51
CA ASP A 152 -19.91 -4.43 0.40
C ASP A 152 -19.80 -3.08 -0.34
N PRO A 153 -20.47 -2.01 0.14
CA PRO A 153 -20.38 -0.68 -0.45
C PRO A 153 -18.97 -0.09 -0.49
N GLN A 154 -18.00 -0.63 0.24
CA GLN A 154 -16.62 -0.13 0.32
C GLN A 154 -15.70 -0.72 -0.75
N ALA A 155 -16.18 -1.69 -1.54
CA ALA A 155 -15.40 -2.38 -2.56
C ALA A 155 -14.78 -1.46 -3.62
N TRP A 156 -15.38 -0.29 -3.85
CA TRP A 156 -14.87 0.67 -4.84
C TRP A 156 -13.52 1.27 -4.44
N LEU A 157 -13.20 1.38 -3.14
CA LEU A 157 -12.01 2.10 -2.68
C LEU A 157 -10.70 1.38 -3.06
N PRO A 158 -10.53 0.07 -2.76
CA PRO A 158 -9.36 -0.68 -3.21
C PRO A 158 -9.21 -0.69 -4.73
N LEU A 159 -10.33 -0.84 -5.46
CA LEU A 159 -10.34 -0.87 -6.92
C LEU A 159 -9.94 0.49 -7.52
N LEU A 160 -10.48 1.60 -6.99
CA LEU A 160 -10.09 2.95 -7.42
C LEU A 160 -8.62 3.24 -7.10
N ALA A 161 -8.12 2.85 -5.92
CA ALA A 161 -6.72 3.03 -5.57
C ALA A 161 -5.79 2.23 -6.50
N ALA A 162 -6.15 1.00 -6.85
CA ALA A 162 -5.42 0.21 -7.83
C ALA A 162 -5.47 0.84 -9.24
N ALA A 163 -6.66 1.21 -9.72
CA ALA A 163 -6.86 1.80 -11.04
C ALA A 163 -6.11 3.15 -11.20
N THR A 164 -6.21 4.03 -10.20
CA THR A 164 -5.49 5.32 -10.19
C THR A 164 -3.97 5.13 -10.16
N THR A 165 -3.48 4.12 -9.44
CA THR A 165 -2.05 3.76 -9.44
C THR A 165 -1.60 3.29 -10.82
N VAL A 166 -2.36 2.39 -11.46
CA VAL A 166 -2.04 1.91 -12.82
C VAL A 166 -2.09 3.05 -13.84
N ALA A 167 -3.10 3.91 -13.79
CA ALA A 167 -3.20 5.09 -14.64
C ALA A 167 -2.01 6.04 -14.45
N ALA A 168 -1.61 6.30 -13.19
CA ALA A 168 -0.45 7.12 -12.88
C ALA A 168 0.86 6.48 -13.42
N LEU A 169 0.99 5.15 -13.39
CA LEU A 169 2.13 4.45 -13.98
C LEU A 169 2.12 4.50 -15.51
N ALA A 170 0.96 4.38 -16.14
CA ALA A 170 0.81 4.50 -17.59
C ALA A 170 1.19 5.91 -18.09
N LEU A 171 0.68 6.95 -17.42
CA LEU A 171 1.03 8.34 -17.71
C LEU A 171 2.54 8.60 -17.59
N ARG A 172 3.22 7.96 -16.63
CA ARG A 172 4.70 8.04 -16.50
C ARG A 172 5.44 7.41 -17.67
N ARG A 173 4.89 6.33 -18.25
CA ARG A 173 5.52 5.66 -19.40
C ARG A 173 5.36 6.48 -20.68
N ILE A 174 4.22 7.15 -20.84
CA ILE A 174 3.92 7.99 -22.01
C ILE A 174 4.70 9.31 -21.99
N ALA A 175 4.95 9.88 -20.80
CA ALA A 175 5.67 11.15 -20.66
C ALA A 175 7.21 11.03 -20.66
N ARG A 176 7.76 9.84 -20.89
CA ARG A 176 9.20 9.57 -21.04
C ARG A 176 9.54 9.38 -22.51
#